data_AF-A0A6P2FDC9-F1
#
_entry.id   AF-A0A6P2FDC9-F1
#
_cell.length_a   1.000
_cell.length_b   1.000
_cell.length_c   1.000
_cell.angle_alpha   90.00
_cell.angle_beta   90.00
_cell.angle_gamma   90.00
#
_symmetry.space_group_name_H-M   'P 1'
#
loop_
_entity.id
_entity.type
_entity.pdbx_description
1 polymer ?
#
loop_
_entity_poly.entity_id
_entity_poly.type
_entity_poly.pdbx_seq_one_letter_code
_entity_poly.pdbx_strand_id
1 'polypeptide(L)'
;MCMVGTGRVARLLPAAHASVRAIDEVVVWNHRPEGAEALAAEWRAGGWNARASTDLAAAARGADIVSCATLAEAPLVRGEWLAAGSHLDLIGSFTPAMREADPACFAGARTFVDTGEALQKAGDLLGAIAAGTLQANGVQATLAQLCSGERPGRRDAAERTVFKAVGSALEDLAAATLVWRAGAA
;
A
#
# COMPACT_ATOMS: atom_id res chain seq x y z
N MET A 1 5.61 -9.49 5.19
CA MET A 1 5.15 -8.45 4.24
C MET A 1 6.14 -8.27 3.10
N CYS A 2 5.67 -7.86 1.93
CA CYS A 2 6.49 -7.45 0.79
C CYS A 2 6.44 -5.92 0.64
N MET A 3 7.59 -5.26 0.67
CA MET A 3 7.73 -3.82 0.43
C MET A 3 8.31 -3.57 -0.95
N VAL A 4 7.57 -2.85 -1.79
CA VAL A 4 7.97 -2.51 -3.16
C VAL A 4 8.39 -1.04 -3.19
N GLY A 5 9.70 -0.82 -3.43
CA GLY A 5 10.32 0.49 -3.39
C GLY A 5 11.18 0.71 -2.15
N THR A 6 12.13 1.65 -2.26
CA THR A 6 13.14 1.95 -1.21
C THR A 6 13.22 3.45 -0.88
N GLY A 7 12.20 4.20 -1.30
CA GLY A 7 12.07 5.64 -1.07
C GLY A 7 11.79 6.00 0.39
N ARG A 8 11.66 7.30 0.66
CA ARG A 8 11.42 7.83 2.02
C ARG A 8 10.19 7.23 2.68
N VAL A 9 9.07 7.15 1.97
CA VAL A 9 7.82 6.57 2.49
C VAL A 9 7.95 5.05 2.70
N ALA A 10 8.56 4.33 1.75
CA ALA A 10 8.79 2.88 1.86
C ALA A 10 9.53 2.47 3.14
N ARG A 11 10.47 3.30 3.61
CA ARG A 11 11.25 3.06 4.83
C ARG A 11 10.41 3.05 6.10
N LEU A 12 9.28 3.76 6.10
CA LEU A 12 8.41 3.96 7.25
C LEU A 12 7.25 2.95 7.30
N LEU A 13 6.88 2.39 6.14
CA LEU A 13 5.70 1.54 6.01
C LEU A 13 5.75 0.26 6.83
N PRO A 14 6.86 -0.49 6.91
CA PRO A 14 6.91 -1.68 7.79
C PRO A 14 6.61 -1.35 9.25
N ALA A 15 7.21 -0.28 9.79
CA ALA A 15 6.96 0.16 11.16
C ALA A 15 5.51 0.62 11.37
N ALA A 16 4.92 1.33 10.39
CA ALA A 16 3.52 1.72 10.44
C ALA A 16 2.59 0.49 10.49
N HIS A 17 2.81 -0.50 9.62
CA HIS A 17 2.05 -1.75 9.63
C HIS A 17 2.25 -2.53 10.93
N ALA A 18 3.48 -2.59 11.45
CA ALA A 18 3.79 -3.27 12.71
C ALA A 18 3.13 -2.65 13.95
N SER A 19 2.69 -1.39 13.88
CA SER A 19 1.97 -0.74 14.98
C SER A 19 0.57 -1.31 15.23
N VAL A 20 -0.02 -2.01 14.24
CA VAL A 20 -1.39 -2.54 14.31
C VAL A 20 -1.50 -4.05 14.03
N ARG A 21 -0.41 -4.68 13.57
CA ARG A 21 -0.32 -6.12 13.27
C ARG A 21 1.10 -6.61 13.54
N ALA A 22 1.28 -7.88 13.87
CA ALA A 22 2.61 -8.47 13.92
C ALA A 22 3.19 -8.59 12.50
N ILE A 23 4.46 -8.22 12.33
CA ILE A 23 5.20 -8.36 11.07
C ILE A 23 6.45 -9.20 11.36
N ASP A 24 6.41 -10.48 10.96
CA ASP A 24 7.47 -11.44 11.28
C ASP A 24 8.65 -11.40 10.28
N GLU A 25 8.40 -10.96 9.05
CA GLU A 25 9.41 -10.80 8.00
C GLU A 25 9.06 -9.63 7.08
N VAL A 26 10.06 -8.85 6.67
CA VAL A 26 9.96 -7.84 5.60
C VAL A 26 10.83 -8.25 4.41
N VAL A 27 10.21 -8.50 3.27
CA VAL A 27 10.90 -8.73 2.00
C VAL A 27 10.84 -7.45 1.18
N VAL A 28 11.97 -6.81 0.92
CA VAL A 28 12.02 -5.62 0.07
C VAL A 28 12.44 -5.96 -1.34
N TRP A 29 11.75 -5.37 -2.30
CA TRP A 29 12.12 -5.38 -3.70
C TRP A 29 12.26 -3.94 -4.22
N ASN A 30 13.19 -3.74 -5.14
CA ASN A 30 13.31 -2.50 -5.89
C ASN A 30 13.86 -2.81 -7.29
N HIS A 31 13.48 -1.99 -8.28
CA HIS A 31 13.98 -2.08 -9.66
C HIS A 31 15.52 -2.01 -9.74
N ARG A 32 16.15 -1.36 -8.75
CA ARG A 32 17.59 -1.37 -8.48
C ARG A 32 17.86 -2.27 -7.26
N PRO A 33 18.34 -3.52 -7.46
CA PRO A 33 18.55 -4.49 -6.39
C PRO A 33 19.43 -3.97 -5.25
N GLU A 34 20.45 -3.16 -5.56
CA GLU A 34 21.36 -2.57 -4.58
C GLU A 34 20.63 -1.70 -3.56
N GLY A 35 19.56 -1.02 -3.98
CA GLY A 35 18.71 -0.22 -3.08
C GLY A 35 17.91 -1.09 -2.12
N ALA A 36 17.44 -2.26 -2.58
CA ALA A 36 16.71 -3.20 -1.74
C ALA A 36 17.66 -3.87 -0.73
N GLU A 37 18.86 -4.26 -1.16
CA GLU A 37 19.89 -4.83 -0.29
C GLU A 37 20.30 -3.86 0.82
N ALA A 38 20.57 -2.59 0.46
CA ALA A 38 20.93 -1.55 1.43
C ALA A 38 19.82 -1.32 2.46
N LEU A 39 18.56 -1.21 2.02
CA LEU A 39 17.43 -1.01 2.93
C LEU A 39 17.18 -2.23 3.82
N ALA A 40 17.29 -3.44 3.28
CA ALA A 40 17.19 -4.65 4.08
C ALA A 40 18.28 -4.72 5.16
N ALA A 41 19.52 -4.31 4.84
CA ALA A 41 20.62 -4.25 5.80
C ALA A 41 20.36 -3.22 6.90
N GLU A 42 19.84 -2.03 6.56
CA GLU A 42 19.44 -0.99 7.50
C GLU A 42 18.37 -1.49 8.48
N TRP A 43 17.32 -2.13 7.98
CA TRP A 43 16.28 -2.70 8.84
C TRP A 43 16.79 -3.83 9.73
N ARG A 44 17.67 -4.71 9.22
CA ARG A 44 18.34 -5.72 10.05
C ARG A 44 19.18 -5.10 11.17
N ALA A 45 19.91 -4.02 10.88
CA ALA A 45 20.66 -3.28 11.90
C ALA A 45 19.72 -2.65 12.95
N GLY A 46 18.49 -2.30 12.55
CA GLY A 46 17.41 -1.86 13.43
C GLY A 46 16.63 -2.99 14.11
N GLY A 47 17.06 -4.25 14.01
CA GLY A 47 16.45 -5.40 14.69
C GLY A 47 15.30 -6.08 13.95
N TRP A 48 15.00 -5.70 12.71
CA TRP A 48 13.97 -6.34 11.92
C TRP A 48 14.49 -7.61 11.23
N ASN A 49 13.63 -8.62 11.14
CA ASN A 49 13.84 -9.72 10.20
C ASN A 49 13.52 -9.25 8.78
N ALA A 50 14.56 -8.87 8.03
CA ALA A 50 14.40 -8.31 6.69
C ALA A 50 15.41 -8.85 5.68
N ARG A 51 14.94 -9.06 4.45
CA ARG A 51 15.78 -9.49 3.32
C ARG A 51 15.38 -8.78 2.02
N ALA A 52 16.34 -8.67 1.11
CA ALA A 52 16.06 -8.23 -0.25
C ALA A 52 15.61 -9.43 -1.11
N SER A 53 14.80 -9.17 -2.12
CA SER A 53 14.48 -10.11 -3.19
C SER A 53 14.71 -9.44 -4.54
N THR A 54 15.24 -10.19 -5.50
CA THR A 54 15.27 -9.78 -6.92
C THR A 54 14.04 -10.27 -7.69
N ASP A 55 13.30 -11.24 -7.13
CA ASP A 55 12.05 -11.76 -7.67
C ASP A 55 10.87 -11.14 -6.91
N LEU A 56 10.22 -10.15 -7.55
CA LEU A 56 9.04 -9.48 -7.00
C LEU A 56 7.82 -10.42 -6.96
N ALA A 57 7.67 -11.31 -7.94
CA ALA A 57 6.53 -12.20 -8.02
C ALA A 57 6.55 -13.23 -6.89
N ALA A 58 7.71 -13.82 -6.61
CA ALA A 58 7.88 -14.71 -5.46
C ALA A 58 7.67 -13.99 -4.13
N ALA A 59 8.19 -12.77 -3.98
CA ALA A 59 8.01 -11.97 -2.76
C ALA A 59 6.54 -11.61 -2.52
N ALA A 60 5.81 -11.22 -3.56
CA ALA A 60 4.39 -10.88 -3.46
C ALA A 60 3.51 -12.10 -3.15
N ARG A 61 3.78 -13.27 -3.78
CA ARG A 61 3.03 -14.52 -3.53
C ARG A 61 3.13 -15.01 -2.09
N GLY A 62 4.28 -14.80 -1.45
CA GLY A 62 4.51 -15.23 -0.07
C GLY A 62 4.07 -14.22 1.00
N ALA A 63 3.46 -13.10 0.63
CA ALA A 63 3.17 -12.01 1.55
C ALA A 63 1.67 -11.82 1.84
N ASP A 64 1.32 -11.74 3.13
CA ASP A 64 -0.03 -11.36 3.56
C ASP A 64 -0.33 -9.88 3.27
N ILE A 65 0.72 -9.05 3.25
CA ILE A 65 0.66 -7.62 2.94
C ILE A 65 1.69 -7.31 1.88
N VAL A 66 1.25 -6.75 0.76
CA VAL A 66 2.10 -6.14 -0.27
C VAL A 66 1.89 -4.63 -0.19
N SER A 67 2.92 -3.87 0.16
CA SER A 67 2.86 -2.40 0.19
C SER A 67 3.78 -1.83 -0.89
N CYS A 68 3.27 -0.86 -1.64
CA CYS A 68 3.96 -0.23 -2.75
C CYS A 68 4.05 1.28 -2.55
N ALA A 69 5.27 1.81 -2.57
CA ALA A 69 5.54 3.24 -2.45
C ALA A 69 6.63 3.64 -3.44
N THR A 70 6.25 3.66 -4.71
CA THR A 70 7.10 3.90 -5.87
C THR A 70 6.56 5.06 -6.72
N LEU A 71 7.41 5.60 -7.59
CA LEU A 71 7.00 6.58 -8.60
C LEU A 71 6.78 5.92 -9.97
N ALA A 72 6.32 4.68 -9.99
CA ALA A 72 6.18 3.92 -11.23
C ALA A 72 5.05 4.46 -12.11
N GLU A 73 5.27 4.48 -13.42
CA GLU A 73 4.26 4.79 -14.44
C GLU A 73 3.75 3.55 -15.17
N ALA A 74 4.33 2.38 -14.85
CA ALA A 74 3.95 1.08 -15.36
C ALA A 74 3.73 0.10 -14.19
N PRO A 75 2.74 -0.80 -14.27
CA PRO A 75 2.44 -1.74 -13.20
C PRO A 75 3.65 -2.58 -12.78
N LEU A 76 3.92 -2.59 -11.48
CA LEU A 76 4.95 -3.43 -10.87
C LEU A 76 4.33 -4.69 -10.27
N VAL A 77 3.23 -4.54 -9.52
CA VAL A 77 2.52 -5.65 -8.87
C VAL A 77 1.44 -6.18 -9.80
N ARG A 78 1.35 -7.52 -9.92
CA ARG A 78 0.31 -8.18 -10.71
C ARG A 78 -0.69 -8.92 -9.85
N GLY A 79 -1.96 -8.88 -10.25
CA GLY A 79 -3.05 -9.52 -9.51
C GLY A 79 -2.87 -11.03 -9.35
N GLU A 80 -2.28 -11.70 -10.33
CA GLU A 80 -1.95 -13.13 -10.31
C GLU A 80 -0.95 -13.54 -9.22
N TRP A 81 -0.26 -12.58 -8.60
CA TRP A 81 0.68 -12.86 -7.51
C TRP A 81 0.03 -12.76 -6.13
N LEU A 82 -1.15 -12.13 -6.02
CA LEU A 82 -1.76 -11.83 -4.74
C LEU A 82 -2.57 -13.02 -4.22
N ALA A 83 -2.21 -13.51 -3.05
CA ALA A 83 -2.88 -14.63 -2.40
C ALA A 83 -4.30 -14.27 -1.94
N ALA A 84 -5.16 -15.27 -1.76
CA ALA A 84 -6.42 -15.09 -1.04
C ALA A 84 -6.13 -14.55 0.37
N GLY A 85 -6.98 -13.65 0.87
CA GLY A 85 -6.80 -13.00 2.16
C GLY A 85 -5.79 -11.85 2.19
N SER A 86 -4.96 -11.69 1.16
CA SER A 86 -3.90 -10.68 1.16
C SER A 86 -4.44 -9.25 1.18
N HIS A 87 -3.62 -8.33 1.67
CA HIS A 87 -3.83 -6.89 1.61
C HIS A 87 -2.83 -6.25 0.65
N LEU A 88 -3.32 -5.46 -0.30
CA LEU A 88 -2.51 -4.63 -1.17
C LEU A 88 -2.65 -3.16 -0.74
N ASP A 89 -1.53 -2.53 -0.45
CA ASP A 89 -1.43 -1.16 0.03
C ASP A 89 -0.67 -0.31 -0.99
N LEU A 90 -1.37 0.60 -1.66
CA LEU A 90 -0.87 1.37 -2.80
C LEU A 90 -0.73 2.85 -2.42
N ILE A 91 0.50 3.28 -2.16
CA ILE A 91 0.80 4.59 -1.58
C ILE A 91 1.42 5.55 -2.60
N GLY A 92 2.25 5.05 -3.52
CA GLY A 92 3.14 5.88 -4.34
C GLY A 92 2.45 6.62 -5.49
N SER A 93 1.38 6.08 -6.07
CA SER A 93 0.71 6.65 -7.25
C SER A 93 -0.33 7.72 -6.90
N PHE A 94 -0.09 8.97 -7.29
CA PHE A 94 -1.00 10.11 -7.00
C PHE A 94 -1.33 10.98 -8.23
N THR A 95 -0.93 10.54 -9.42
CA THR A 95 -1.30 11.19 -10.69
C THR A 95 -1.84 10.17 -11.68
N PRO A 96 -2.63 10.58 -12.71
CA PRO A 96 -3.19 9.63 -13.68
C PRO A 96 -2.14 8.85 -14.50
N ALA A 97 -0.92 9.38 -14.59
CA ALA A 97 0.21 8.75 -15.27
C ALA A 97 0.86 7.65 -14.43
N MET A 98 0.78 7.76 -13.11
CA MET A 98 1.42 6.83 -12.18
C MET A 98 0.52 5.61 -11.93
N ARG A 99 1.15 4.44 -11.85
CA ARG A 99 0.48 3.18 -11.52
C ARG A 99 1.51 2.17 -11.03
N GLU A 100 1.16 1.53 -9.93
CA GLU A 100 2.00 0.59 -9.20
C GLU A 100 1.48 -0.85 -9.36
N ALA A 101 0.17 -0.99 -9.60
CA ALA A 101 -0.52 -2.26 -9.72
C ALA A 101 -1.22 -2.39 -11.08
N ASP A 102 -1.34 -3.62 -11.56
CA ASP A 102 -2.15 -3.90 -12.74
C ASP A 102 -3.65 -3.91 -12.40
N PRO A 103 -4.54 -3.76 -13.39
CA PRO A 103 -5.98 -3.82 -13.16
C PRO A 103 -6.44 -5.12 -12.47
N ALA A 104 -5.78 -6.25 -12.74
CA ALA A 104 -6.13 -7.54 -12.17
C ALA A 104 -6.01 -7.58 -10.63
N CYS A 105 -5.19 -6.70 -10.03
CA CYS A 105 -5.12 -6.54 -8.57
C CYS A 105 -6.48 -6.19 -7.94
N PHE A 106 -7.35 -5.47 -8.66
CA PHE A 106 -8.64 -5.01 -8.17
C PHE A 106 -9.79 -5.99 -8.41
N ALA A 107 -9.63 -6.91 -9.37
CA ALA A 107 -10.68 -7.84 -9.76
C ALA A 107 -11.09 -8.72 -8.56
N GLY A 108 -12.33 -8.58 -8.08
CA GLY A 108 -12.84 -9.34 -6.92
C GLY A 108 -12.25 -8.95 -5.57
N ALA A 109 -11.44 -7.89 -5.49
CA ALA A 109 -10.93 -7.36 -4.24
C ALA A 109 -11.88 -6.30 -3.66
N ARG A 110 -11.83 -6.14 -2.33
CA ARG A 110 -12.55 -5.09 -1.62
C ARG A 110 -11.68 -3.83 -1.57
N THR A 111 -12.03 -2.84 -2.38
CA THR A 111 -11.21 -1.62 -2.57
C THR A 111 -11.65 -0.48 -1.66
N PHE A 112 -10.68 0.13 -1.00
CA PHE A 112 -10.82 1.29 -0.11
C PHE A 112 -9.86 2.39 -0.53
N VAL A 113 -10.19 3.63 -0.17
CA VAL A 113 -9.37 4.80 -0.49
C VAL A 113 -9.16 5.68 0.74
N ASP A 114 -8.13 6.49 0.76
CA ASP A 114 -7.95 7.53 1.79
C ASP A 114 -9.01 8.62 1.67
N THR A 115 -9.18 9.16 0.46
CA THR A 115 -10.11 10.24 0.10
C THR A 115 -10.83 9.94 -1.21
N GLY A 116 -12.00 10.55 -1.41
CA GLY A 116 -12.74 10.46 -2.67
C GLY A 116 -11.97 11.00 -3.87
N GLU A 117 -10.98 11.89 -3.66
CA GLU A 117 -10.12 12.41 -4.73
C GLU A 117 -9.27 11.31 -5.41
N ALA A 118 -9.01 10.20 -4.73
CA ALA A 118 -8.23 9.09 -5.29
C ALA A 118 -8.83 8.59 -6.61
N LEU A 119 -10.16 8.60 -6.75
CA LEU A 119 -10.87 8.18 -7.97
C LEU A 119 -10.57 9.05 -9.20
N GLN A 120 -10.08 10.28 -9.00
CA GLN A 120 -9.76 11.21 -10.08
C GLN A 120 -8.26 11.27 -10.36
N LYS A 121 -7.44 10.97 -9.34
CA LYS A 121 -5.99 11.18 -9.36
C LYS A 121 -5.18 9.90 -9.52
N ALA A 122 -5.60 8.79 -8.93
CA ALA A 122 -4.79 7.56 -8.91
C ALA A 122 -4.90 6.80 -10.23
N GLY A 123 -3.80 6.72 -10.99
CA GLY A 123 -3.77 5.96 -12.23
C GLY A 123 -4.04 4.46 -12.05
N ASP A 124 -3.81 3.90 -10.85
CA ASP A 124 -4.22 2.52 -10.52
C ASP A 124 -5.75 2.35 -10.57
N LEU A 125 -6.50 3.26 -9.93
CA LEU A 125 -7.97 3.19 -9.90
C LEU A 125 -8.55 3.50 -11.28
N LEU A 126 -8.03 4.52 -11.96
CA LEU A 126 -8.45 4.88 -13.32
C LEU A 126 -8.22 3.72 -14.29
N GLY A 127 -7.06 3.07 -14.22
CA GLY A 127 -6.73 1.90 -15.03
C GLY A 127 -7.64 0.71 -14.71
N ALA A 128 -7.90 0.44 -13.43
CA ALA A 128 -8.77 -0.65 -12.99
C ALA A 128 -10.23 -0.47 -13.44
N ILE A 129 -10.73 0.76 -13.41
CA ILE A 129 -12.07 1.13 -13.87
C ILE A 129 -12.17 1.01 -15.39
N ALA A 130 -11.19 1.55 -16.12
CA ALA A 130 -11.16 1.46 -17.58
C ALA A 130 -11.12 0.00 -18.07
N ALA A 131 -10.43 -0.88 -17.34
CA ALA A 131 -10.35 -2.30 -17.63
C ALA A 131 -11.57 -3.12 -17.14
N GLY A 132 -12.53 -2.50 -16.43
CA GLY A 132 -13.72 -3.19 -15.89
C GLY A 132 -13.46 -4.08 -14.67
N THR A 133 -12.21 -4.15 -14.19
CA THR A 133 -11.82 -4.92 -13.00
C THR A 133 -12.27 -4.28 -11.69
N LEU A 134 -12.55 -2.97 -11.71
CA LEU A 134 -13.20 -2.23 -10.64
C LEU A 134 -14.40 -1.48 -11.22
N GLN A 135 -15.57 -1.61 -10.62
CA GLN A 135 -16.73 -0.82 -11.03
C GLN A 135 -16.56 0.65 -10.63
N ALA A 136 -17.16 1.59 -11.36
CA ALA A 136 -17.04 3.02 -11.06
C ALA A 136 -17.53 3.40 -9.64
N ASN A 137 -18.52 2.67 -9.12
CA ASN A 137 -19.01 2.76 -7.74
C ASN A 137 -18.49 1.61 -6.84
N GLY A 138 -17.43 0.92 -7.27
CA GLY A 138 -16.89 -0.27 -6.62
C GLY A 138 -15.99 0.00 -5.41
N VAL A 139 -15.61 1.26 -5.17
CA VAL A 139 -14.92 1.66 -3.93
C VAL A 139 -15.89 1.58 -2.75
N GLN A 140 -15.48 0.89 -1.70
CA GLN A 140 -16.38 0.46 -0.64
C GLN A 140 -16.53 1.49 0.49
N ALA A 141 -15.46 2.23 0.77
CA ALA A 141 -15.40 3.27 1.79
C ALA A 141 -14.14 4.14 1.63
N THR A 142 -14.19 5.37 2.15
CA THR A 142 -13.01 6.17 2.46
C THR A 142 -12.41 5.77 3.81
N LEU A 143 -11.16 6.16 4.10
CA LEU A 143 -10.50 5.92 5.38
C LEU A 143 -11.30 6.55 6.53
N ALA A 144 -11.86 7.74 6.34
CA ALA A 144 -12.71 8.38 7.33
C ALA A 144 -13.95 7.54 7.68
N GLN A 145 -14.63 6.97 6.66
CA GLN A 145 -15.80 6.11 6.85
C GLN A 145 -15.46 4.78 7.52
N LEU A 146 -14.25 4.25 7.29
CA LEU A 146 -13.75 3.06 7.98
C LEU A 146 -13.48 3.36 9.45
N CYS A 147 -12.75 4.45 9.73
CA CYS A 147 -12.38 4.83 11.08
C CYS A 147 -13.58 5.23 11.95
N SER A 148 -14.63 5.80 11.36
CA SER A 148 -15.87 6.15 12.07
C SER A 148 -16.79 4.95 12.30
N GLY A 149 -16.53 3.80 11.68
CA GLY A 149 -17.42 2.63 11.69
C GLY A 149 -18.66 2.77 10.81
N GLU A 150 -18.77 3.84 10.00
CA GLU A 150 -19.88 4.02 9.05
C GLU A 150 -19.91 2.91 8.00
N ARG A 151 -18.74 2.41 7.60
CA ARG A 151 -18.59 1.35 6.60
C ARG A 151 -17.68 0.23 7.12
N PRO A 152 -18.03 -1.05 6.89
CA PRO A 152 -17.20 -2.16 7.33
C PRO A 152 -15.97 -2.32 6.43
N GLY A 153 -14.86 -2.71 7.06
CA GLY A 153 -13.63 -3.10 6.37
C GLY A 153 -13.71 -4.50 5.75
N ARG A 154 -12.68 -5.31 5.99
CA ARG A 154 -12.61 -6.73 5.60
C ARG A 154 -13.77 -7.53 6.21
N ARG A 155 -14.39 -8.40 5.42
CA ARG A 155 -15.55 -9.21 5.84
C ARG A 155 -15.17 -10.62 6.30
N ASP A 156 -14.16 -11.21 5.68
CA ASP A 156 -13.67 -12.54 6.01
C ASP A 156 -12.16 -12.69 5.74
N ALA A 157 -11.59 -13.82 6.16
CA ALA A 157 -10.16 -14.09 6.06
C ALA A 157 -9.66 -14.38 4.63
N ALA A 158 -10.54 -14.77 3.71
CA ALA A 158 -10.18 -15.11 2.33
C ALA A 158 -10.32 -13.92 1.37
N GLU A 159 -11.07 -12.88 1.76
CA GLU A 159 -11.27 -11.67 0.98
C GLU A 159 -9.93 -10.98 0.68
N ARG A 160 -9.66 -10.59 -0.56
CA ARG A 160 -8.53 -9.68 -0.84
C ARG A 160 -8.97 -8.25 -0.60
N THR A 161 -8.10 -7.43 -0.02
CA THR A 161 -8.37 -5.99 0.16
C THR A 161 -7.33 -5.15 -0.55
N VAL A 162 -7.75 -4.02 -1.11
CA VAL A 162 -6.88 -3.01 -1.71
C VAL A 162 -7.13 -1.69 -0.99
N PHE A 163 -6.08 -1.04 -0.52
CA PHE A 163 -6.14 0.34 -0.07
C PHE A 163 -5.33 1.21 -1.02
N LYS A 164 -5.93 2.29 -1.53
CA LYS A 164 -5.25 3.27 -2.38
C LYS A 164 -5.23 4.63 -1.70
N ALA A 165 -4.03 5.16 -1.49
CA ALA A 165 -3.82 6.51 -0.99
C ALA A 165 -3.34 7.46 -2.09
N VAL A 166 -3.76 8.73 -2.03
CA VAL A 166 -3.21 9.87 -2.80
C VAL A 166 -2.78 11.03 -1.90
N GLY A 167 -3.00 10.92 -0.59
CA GLY A 167 -2.72 11.92 0.43
C GLY A 167 -3.93 12.82 0.71
N SER A 168 -4.10 13.18 1.98
CA SER A 168 -5.08 14.16 2.41
C SER A 168 -4.44 15.22 3.31
N ALA A 169 -4.75 16.49 3.08
CA ALA A 169 -4.30 17.58 3.94
C ALA A 169 -4.76 17.43 5.41
N LEU A 170 -5.79 16.62 5.66
CA LEU A 170 -6.22 16.26 7.00
C LEU A 170 -5.15 15.46 7.77
N GLU A 171 -4.38 14.62 7.08
CA GLU A 171 -3.31 13.81 7.67
C GLU A 171 -2.17 14.73 8.12
N ASP A 172 -1.78 15.68 7.28
CA ASP A 172 -0.77 16.69 7.60
C ASP A 172 -1.19 17.56 8.79
N LEU A 173 -2.45 18.04 8.80
CA LEU A 173 -2.97 18.85 9.88
C LEU A 173 -3.05 18.07 11.20
N ALA A 174 -3.44 16.79 11.15
CA ALA A 174 -3.46 15.93 12.32
C ALA A 174 -2.06 15.72 12.90
N ALA A 175 -1.07 15.43 12.05
CA ALA A 175 0.33 15.28 12.46
C ALA A 175 0.89 16.60 13.03
N ALA A 176 0.64 17.73 12.37
CA ALA A 176 1.07 19.05 12.84
C ALA A 176 0.45 19.40 14.20
N THR A 177 -0.84 19.08 14.39
CA THR A 177 -1.54 19.30 15.66
C THR A 177 -0.94 18.46 16.79
N LEU A 178 -0.58 17.21 16.51
CA LEU A 178 0.08 16.34 17.48
C LEU A 178 1.42 16.92 17.94
N VAL A 179 2.26 17.35 16.99
CA VAL A 179 3.58 17.96 17.28
C VAL A 179 3.41 19.27 18.04
N TRP A 180 2.50 20.14 17.60
CA TRP A 180 2.23 21.43 18.26
C TRP A 180 1.80 21.24 19.72
N ARG A 181 0.90 20.28 19.99
CA ARG A 181 0.46 19.96 21.34
C ARG A 181 1.57 19.36 22.20
N ALA A 182 2.44 18.54 21.63
CA ALA A 182 3.55 17.94 22.36
C ALA A 182 4.62 18.97 22.74
N GLY A 183 4.84 20.01 21.92
CA GLY A 183 5.78 21.09 22.20
C GLY A 183 5.22 22.24 23.05
N ALA A 184 3.90 22.26 23.27
CA ALA A 184 3.23 23.25 24.13
C ALA A 184 3.05 22.77 25.58
N ALA A 185 3.42 21.53 25.88
CA ALA A 185 3.50 20.95 27.23
C ALA A 185 4.94 21.02 27.76
#